data_AF-A0A6I3FCL3-F1
#
_entry.id   AF-A0A6I3FCL3-F1
#
_cell.length_a   1.000
_cell.length_b   1.000
_cell.length_c   1.000
_cell.angle_alpha   90.00
_cell.angle_beta   90.00
_cell.angle_gamma   90.00
#
_symmetry.space_group_name_H-M   'P 1'
#
loop_
_entity.id
_entity.type
_entity.pdbx_description
1 polymer ?
#
loop_
_entity_poly.entity_id
_entity_poly.type
_entity_poly.pdbx_seq_one_letter_code
_entity_poly.pdbx_strand_id
1 'polypeptide(L)'
;SLVIPFGFLLGIAGAAWLAVLQRRTRFGYEMRVVGGAPTTARYAGMRPSRVIVIVAAISGAFAGLGGAADVGNFRHVLDPKGLQQSGFGYAGIVVAALARLNPLATVFVAVILGGITNAGYALRGPDFPSGLVGTLQGLILFCTLGGEVLVRYRIVRTRTSPASMEAVAS
;
A
#
# COMPACT_ATOMS: atom_id res chain seq x y z
N SER A 1 6.19 20.54 24.21
CA SER A 1 7.23 20.72 23.16
C SER A 1 6.86 19.84 21.99
N LEU A 2 6.65 20.39 20.78
CA LEU A 2 6.29 19.61 19.60
C LEU A 2 7.52 18.83 19.12
N VAL A 3 7.74 17.63 19.67
CA VAL A 3 8.85 16.76 19.24
C VAL A 3 8.46 16.19 17.88
N ILE A 4 9.08 16.66 16.81
CA ILE A 4 8.97 16.04 15.49
C ILE A 4 9.79 14.75 15.59
N PRO A 5 9.15 13.56 15.57
CA PRO A 5 9.88 12.31 15.68
C PRO A 5 10.76 12.14 14.45
N PHE A 6 12.02 11.72 14.63
CA PHE A 6 12.94 11.46 13.52
C PHE A 6 12.36 10.47 12.49
N GLY A 7 11.48 9.57 12.93
CA GLY A 7 10.74 8.64 12.06
C GLY A 7 9.81 9.32 11.05
N PHE A 8 9.22 10.48 11.38
CA PHE A 8 8.40 11.24 10.42
C PHE A 8 9.27 11.84 9.32
N LEU A 9 10.44 12.38 9.69
CA LEU A 9 11.41 12.92 8.74
C LEU A 9 11.96 11.81 7.82
N LEU A 10 12.29 10.65 8.39
CA LEU A 10 12.78 9.48 7.66
C LEU A 10 11.71 8.93 6.71
N GLY A 11 10.46 8.88 7.15
CA GLY A 11 9.32 8.46 6.34
C GLY A 11 9.08 9.37 5.14
N ILE A 12 9.13 10.68 5.34
CA ILE A 12 9.03 11.67 4.24
C ILE A 12 10.20 11.53 3.28
N ALA A 13 11.44 11.42 3.79
CA ALA A 13 12.63 11.25 2.96
C ALA A 13 12.56 9.95 2.13
N GLY A 14 12.15 8.84 2.74
CA GLY A 14 11.94 7.56 2.07
C GLY A 14 10.85 7.61 1.00
N ALA A 15 9.71 8.24 1.29
CA ALA A 15 8.63 8.42 0.33
C ALA A 15 9.02 9.32 -0.84
N ALA A 16 9.74 10.42 -0.59
CA ALA A 16 10.28 11.29 -1.61
C ALA A 16 11.30 10.55 -2.50
N TRP A 17 12.18 9.76 -1.89
CA TRP A 17 13.15 8.95 -2.63
C TRP A 17 12.46 7.90 -3.51
N LEU A 18 11.47 7.17 -2.98
CA LEU A 18 10.67 6.21 -3.75
C LEU A 18 9.86 6.88 -4.86
N ALA A 19 9.32 8.08 -4.61
CA ALA A 19 8.61 8.86 -5.64
C ALA A 19 9.54 9.27 -6.79
N VAL A 20 10.78 9.68 -6.49
CA VAL A 20 11.79 10.00 -7.50
C VAL A 20 12.23 8.74 -8.24
N LEU A 21 12.47 7.63 -7.52
CA LEU A 21 12.85 6.35 -8.11
C LEU A 21 11.78 5.85 -9.09
N GLN A 22 10.51 5.84 -8.66
CA GLN A 22 9.36 5.44 -9.48
C GLN A 22 9.14 6.34 -10.71
N ARG A 23 9.41 7.64 -10.63
CA ARG A 23 9.13 8.59 -11.71
C ARG A 23 10.30 8.78 -12.68
N ARG A 24 11.56 8.64 -12.22
CA ARG A 24 12.74 8.98 -13.03
C ARG A 24 13.60 7.79 -13.44
N THR A 25 13.43 6.61 -12.87
CA THR A 25 14.34 5.48 -13.18
C THR A 25 13.72 4.41 -14.07
N ARG A 26 14.57 3.84 -14.94
CA ARG A 26 14.28 2.63 -15.75
C ARG A 26 13.75 1.49 -14.87
N PHE A 27 14.33 1.36 -13.67
CA PHE A 27 13.97 0.34 -12.70
C PHE A 27 12.51 0.45 -12.23
N GLY A 28 11.99 1.66 -12.04
CA GLY A 28 10.57 1.88 -11.71
C GLY A 28 9.62 1.45 -12.84
N TYR A 29 10.04 1.58 -14.10
CA TYR A 29 9.28 1.08 -15.25
C TYR A 29 9.30 -0.46 -15.30
N GLU A 30 10.47 -1.08 -15.10
CA GLU A 30 10.59 -2.54 -15.03
C GLU A 30 9.70 -3.14 -13.93
N MET A 31 9.65 -2.50 -12.74
CA MET A 31 8.74 -2.92 -11.66
C MET A 31 7.27 -2.93 -12.07
N ARG A 32 6.80 -1.87 -12.76
CA ARG A 32 5.39 -1.79 -13.19
C ARG A 32 5.05 -2.83 -14.25
N VAL A 33 5.96 -3.08 -15.18
CA VAL A 33 5.73 -4.08 -16.24
C VAL A 33 5.75 -5.49 -15.64
N VAL A 34 6.71 -5.79 -14.75
CA VAL A 34 6.76 -7.08 -14.04
C VAL A 34 5.53 -7.29 -13.15
N GLY A 35 5.03 -6.22 -12.50
CA GLY A 35 3.83 -6.28 -11.66
C GLY A 35 2.52 -6.49 -12.43
N GLY A 36 2.47 -6.13 -13.71
CA GLY A 36 1.29 -6.35 -14.56
C GLY A 36 1.24 -7.75 -15.17
N ALA A 37 2.31 -8.18 -15.82
CA ALA A 37 2.41 -9.52 -16.41
C ALA A 37 3.88 -9.97 -16.48
N PRO A 38 4.32 -10.90 -15.61
CA PRO A 38 5.72 -11.36 -15.60
C PRO A 38 6.09 -12.11 -16.88
N THR A 39 5.12 -12.67 -17.60
CA THR A 39 5.30 -13.31 -18.91
C THR A 39 5.66 -12.28 -19.98
N THR A 40 4.92 -11.18 -20.08
CA THR A 40 5.20 -10.07 -21.02
C THR A 40 6.55 -9.41 -20.74
N ALA A 41 6.95 -9.33 -19.47
CA ALA A 41 8.26 -8.81 -19.10
C ALA A 41 9.42 -9.68 -19.63
N ARG A 42 9.27 -11.02 -19.64
CA ARG A 42 10.27 -11.93 -20.24
C ARG A 42 10.36 -11.77 -21.76
N TYR A 43 9.22 -11.57 -22.43
CA TYR A 43 9.18 -11.32 -23.86
C TYR A 43 9.84 -9.99 -24.26
N ALA A 44 9.83 -8.99 -23.38
CA ALA A 44 10.50 -7.71 -23.58
C ALA A 44 12.02 -7.73 -23.23
N GLY A 45 12.61 -8.91 -22.99
CA GLY A 45 14.04 -9.06 -22.69
C GLY A 45 14.45 -8.67 -21.26
N MET A 46 13.49 -8.37 -20.38
CA MET A 46 13.77 -8.09 -18.97
C MET A 46 13.97 -9.39 -18.18
N ARG A 47 14.70 -9.32 -17.06
CA ARG A 47 14.90 -10.46 -16.13
C ARG A 47 14.03 -10.27 -14.88
N PRO A 48 12.79 -10.81 -14.82
CA PRO A 48 11.87 -10.56 -13.71
C PRO A 48 12.42 -11.02 -12.37
N SER A 49 13.18 -12.12 -12.35
CA SER A 49 13.78 -12.66 -11.13
C SER A 49 14.71 -11.66 -10.44
N ARG A 50 15.53 -10.92 -11.20
CA ARG A 50 16.42 -9.91 -10.66
C ARG A 50 15.64 -8.72 -10.10
N VAL A 51 14.61 -8.27 -10.80
CA VAL A 51 13.75 -7.17 -10.35
C VAL A 51 13.06 -7.53 -9.05
N ILE A 52 12.50 -8.74 -8.94
CA ILE A 52 11.83 -9.24 -7.72
C ILE A 52 12.80 -9.24 -6.52
N VAL A 53 14.01 -9.77 -6.69
CA VAL A 53 15.01 -9.83 -5.61
C VAL A 53 15.42 -8.43 -5.15
N ILE A 54 15.68 -7.51 -6.08
CA ILE A 54 16.05 -6.13 -5.73
C ILE A 54 14.89 -5.43 -5.02
N VAL A 55 13.65 -5.59 -5.51
CA VAL A 55 12.46 -5.00 -4.87
C VAL A 55 12.27 -5.57 -3.45
N ALA A 56 12.44 -6.88 -3.27
CA ALA A 56 12.35 -7.52 -1.96
C ALA A 56 13.42 -7.00 -1.00
N ALA A 57 14.67 -6.85 -1.46
CA ALA A 57 15.77 -6.31 -0.68
C ALA A 57 15.52 -4.85 -0.26
N ILE A 58 15.05 -4.00 -1.19
CA ILE A 58 14.70 -2.61 -0.92
C ILE A 58 13.53 -2.53 0.08
N SER A 59 12.47 -3.31 -0.13
CA SER A 59 11.32 -3.35 0.78
C SER A 59 11.72 -3.78 2.20
N GLY A 60 12.56 -4.82 2.31
CA GLY A 60 13.11 -5.28 3.58
C GLY A 60 13.96 -4.21 4.28
N ALA A 61 14.80 -3.48 3.54
CA ALA A 61 15.58 -2.38 4.08
C ALA A 61 14.69 -1.25 4.63
N PHE A 62 13.63 -0.85 3.91
CA PHE A 62 12.67 0.14 4.40
C PHE A 62 11.88 -0.35 5.61
N ALA A 63 11.45 -1.61 5.63
CA ALA A 63 10.75 -2.20 6.77
C ALA A 63 11.65 -2.23 8.02
N GLY A 64 12.93 -2.59 7.86
CA GLY A 64 13.92 -2.57 8.93
C GLY A 64 14.21 -1.16 9.45
N LEU A 65 14.38 -0.18 8.56
CA LEU A 65 14.58 1.22 8.93
C LEU A 65 13.36 1.80 9.67
N GLY A 66 12.15 1.47 9.23
CA GLY A 66 10.91 1.87 9.91
C GLY A 66 10.81 1.30 11.32
N GLY A 67 11.10 0.00 11.50
CA GLY A 67 11.12 -0.64 12.81
C GLY A 67 12.21 -0.07 13.73
N ALA A 68 13.42 0.16 13.22
CA ALA A 68 14.52 0.74 13.98
C ALA A 68 14.21 2.18 14.45
N ALA A 69 13.56 2.98 13.59
CA ALA A 69 13.14 4.33 13.93
C ALA A 69 12.05 4.36 15.04
N ASP A 70 11.13 3.39 15.05
CA ASP A 70 10.09 3.28 16.09
C ASP A 70 10.70 2.89 17.45
N VAL A 71 11.54 1.85 17.46
CA VAL A 71 12.21 1.36 18.68
C VAL A 71 13.15 2.43 19.28
N GLY A 72 13.90 3.14 18.42
CA GLY A 72 14.85 4.16 18.85
C GLY A 72 14.21 5.46 19.35
N ASN A 73 13.01 5.82 18.88
CA ASN A 73 12.38 7.11 19.19
C ASN A 73 11.28 7.03 20.24
N PHE A 74 10.46 5.98 20.26
CA PHE A 74 9.23 5.96 21.06
C PHE A 74 9.24 5.04 22.27
N ARG A 75 9.90 3.88 22.20
CA ARG A 75 9.72 2.87 23.26
C ARG A 75 10.85 2.80 24.29
N HIS A 76 12.10 3.15 23.97
CA HIS A 76 13.30 3.03 24.85
C HIS A 76 13.41 1.71 25.66
N VAL A 77 12.58 0.71 25.35
CA VAL A 77 12.39 -0.56 26.04
C VAL A 77 12.10 -1.57 24.93
N LEU A 78 12.91 -2.62 24.85
CA LEU A 78 12.65 -3.75 23.97
C LEU A 78 11.53 -4.58 24.60
N ASP A 79 10.29 -4.25 24.25
CA ASP A 79 9.15 -5.08 24.63
C ASP A 79 8.86 -6.06 23.46
N PRO A 80 9.18 -7.37 23.60
CA PRO A 80 9.05 -8.34 22.51
C PRO A 80 7.62 -8.51 22.00
N LYS A 81 6.60 -8.01 22.72
CA LYS A 81 5.18 -8.01 22.31
C LYS A 81 4.77 -6.73 21.55
N GLY A 82 5.59 -5.68 21.56
CA GLY A 82 5.24 -4.37 21.01
C GLY A 82 5.03 -4.34 19.49
N LEU A 83 5.82 -5.10 18.72
CA LEU A 83 5.70 -5.15 17.26
C LEU A 83 4.43 -5.87 16.79
N GLN A 84 4.05 -6.97 17.45
CA GLN A 84 2.87 -7.77 17.09
C GLN A 84 1.56 -7.07 17.50
N GLN A 85 1.55 -6.35 18.62
CA GLN A 85 0.36 -5.63 19.09
C GLN A 85 0.06 -4.34 18.33
N SER A 86 1.06 -3.77 17.62
CA SER A 86 0.90 -2.44 17.00
C SER A 86 0.26 -2.48 15.61
N GLY A 87 0.14 -3.65 14.97
CA GLY A 87 -0.63 -3.81 13.73
C GLY A 87 -0.12 -3.00 12.52
N PHE A 88 1.15 -2.54 12.55
CA PHE A 88 1.71 -1.66 11.51
C PHE A 88 1.65 -2.25 10.09
N GLY A 89 1.79 -3.57 9.96
CA GLY A 89 1.64 -4.25 8.67
C GLY A 89 0.23 -4.13 8.10
N TYR A 90 -0.80 -4.27 8.94
CA TYR A 90 -2.19 -4.14 8.52
C TYR A 90 -2.52 -2.69 8.12
N ALA A 91 -2.16 -1.73 8.96
CA ALA A 91 -2.31 -0.31 8.66
C ALA A 91 -1.58 0.06 7.35
N GLY A 92 -0.39 -0.50 7.12
CA GLY A 92 0.37 -0.32 5.89
C GLY A 92 -0.36 -0.82 4.63
N ILE A 93 -1.02 -1.98 4.72
CA ILE A 93 -1.86 -2.52 3.60
C ILE A 93 -3.01 -1.56 3.30
N VAL A 94 -3.70 -1.09 4.32
CA VAL A 94 -4.85 -0.16 4.19
C VAL A 94 -4.40 1.15 3.54
N VAL A 95 -3.30 1.73 4.03
CA VAL A 95 -2.72 2.96 3.48
C VAL A 95 -2.28 2.76 2.02
N ALA A 96 -1.64 1.65 1.69
CA ALA A 96 -1.18 1.36 0.32
C ALA A 96 -2.36 1.22 -0.66
N ALA A 97 -3.42 0.53 -0.25
CA ALA A 97 -4.63 0.37 -1.04
C ALA A 97 -5.32 1.73 -1.28
N LEU A 98 -5.51 2.52 -0.24
CA LEU A 98 -6.16 3.84 -0.33
C LEU A 98 -5.32 4.84 -1.14
N ALA A 99 -3.99 4.72 -1.09
CA ALA A 99 -3.07 5.53 -1.90
C ALA A 99 -2.94 5.07 -3.36
N ARG A 100 -3.61 3.99 -3.79
CA ARG A 100 -3.54 3.42 -5.15
C ARG A 100 -2.09 3.20 -5.64
N LEU A 101 -1.21 2.71 -4.75
CA LEU A 101 0.22 2.50 -5.03
C LEU A 101 1.00 3.78 -5.45
N ASN A 102 0.45 4.97 -5.22
CA ASN A 102 1.13 6.23 -5.52
C ASN A 102 1.92 6.72 -4.29
N PRO A 103 3.27 6.79 -4.37
CA PRO A 103 4.12 7.08 -3.22
C PRO A 103 3.86 8.46 -2.60
N LEU A 104 3.40 9.45 -3.37
CA LEU A 104 3.05 10.77 -2.83
C LEU A 104 1.73 10.73 -2.05
N ALA A 105 0.74 9.99 -2.55
CA ALA A 105 -0.53 9.83 -1.87
C ALA A 105 -0.37 9.01 -0.58
N THR A 106 0.58 8.07 -0.54
CA THR A 106 0.90 7.25 0.65
C THR A 106 1.24 8.12 1.86
N VAL A 107 2.02 9.20 1.68
CA VAL A 107 2.39 10.10 2.80
C VAL A 107 1.15 10.77 3.38
N PHE A 108 0.31 11.34 2.52
CA PHE A 108 -0.91 12.04 2.95
C PHE A 108 -1.88 11.10 3.66
N VAL A 109 -2.12 9.91 3.09
CA VAL A 109 -2.99 8.89 3.68
C VAL A 109 -2.43 8.37 4.99
N ALA A 110 -1.12 8.12 5.08
CA ALA A 110 -0.46 7.65 6.30
C ALA A 110 -0.63 8.63 7.46
N VAL A 111 -0.56 9.94 7.20
CA VAL A 111 -0.78 10.97 8.23
C VAL A 111 -2.21 10.92 8.76
N ILE A 112 -3.21 10.82 7.87
CA ILE A 112 -4.62 10.74 8.27
C ILE A 112 -4.88 9.47 9.08
N LEU A 113 -4.45 8.31 8.58
CA LEU A 113 -4.65 7.02 9.26
C LEU A 113 -3.85 6.95 10.57
N GLY A 114 -2.66 7.55 10.63
CA GLY A 114 -1.89 7.71 11.86
C GLY A 114 -2.63 8.56 12.90
N GLY A 115 -3.28 9.65 12.46
CA GLY A 115 -4.13 10.49 13.31
C GLY A 115 -5.33 9.72 13.86
N ILE A 116 -6.04 8.96 13.02
CA ILE A 116 -7.16 8.09 13.43
C ILE A 116 -6.69 7.06 14.47
N THR A 117 -5.51 6.48 14.23
CA THR A 117 -4.94 5.47 15.14
C THR A 117 -4.59 6.10 16.50
N ASN A 118 -3.98 7.28 16.51
CA ASN A 118 -3.65 8.00 17.73
C ASN A 118 -4.90 8.45 18.50
N ALA A 119 -5.91 8.97 17.79
CA ALA A 119 -7.21 9.28 18.39
C ALA A 119 -7.84 8.04 19.03
N GLY A 120 -7.82 6.90 18.33
CA GLY A 120 -8.31 5.64 18.88
C GLY A 120 -7.54 5.14 20.11
N TYR A 121 -6.23 5.42 20.21
CA TYR A 121 -5.46 5.16 21.43
C TYR A 121 -5.87 6.09 22.59
N ALA A 122 -6.08 7.38 22.32
CA ALA A 122 -6.49 8.36 23.33
C ALA A 122 -7.92 8.10 23.87
N LEU A 123 -8.79 7.51 23.04
CA LEU A 123 -10.15 7.12 23.41
C LEU A 123 -10.25 5.75 24.11
N ARG A 124 -9.13 5.05 24.36
CA ARG A 124 -9.16 3.77 25.09
C ARG A 124 -9.58 3.99 26.55
N GLY A 125 -10.85 3.73 26.83
CA GLY A 125 -11.43 3.69 28.17
C GLY A 125 -12.23 2.40 28.39
N PRO A 126 -12.90 2.24 29.55
CA PRO A 126 -13.69 1.06 29.90
C PRO A 126 -14.78 0.74 28.86
N ASP A 127 -15.33 1.77 28.22
CA ASP A 127 -16.42 1.68 27.24
C ASP A 127 -15.93 1.48 25.79
N PHE A 128 -14.62 1.53 25.53
CA PHE A 128 -14.06 1.52 24.18
C PHE A 128 -13.22 0.25 23.89
N PRO A 129 -13.71 -0.67 23.04
CA PRO A 129 -12.99 -1.88 22.67
C PRO A 129 -11.66 -1.56 21.96
N SER A 130 -10.59 -2.27 22.35
CA SER A 130 -9.23 -2.08 21.82
C SER A 130 -9.06 -2.40 20.32
N GLY A 131 -10.08 -2.96 19.67
CA GLY A 131 -10.11 -3.34 18.25
C GLY A 131 -10.89 -2.40 17.32
N LEU A 132 -11.53 -1.35 17.83
CA LEU A 132 -12.39 -0.46 17.02
C LEU A 132 -11.65 0.23 15.88
N VAL A 133 -10.39 0.63 16.11
CA VAL A 133 -9.55 1.20 15.05
C VAL A 133 -9.28 0.19 13.94
N GLY A 134 -9.04 -1.08 14.29
CA GLY A 134 -8.79 -2.14 13.33
C GLY A 134 -10.02 -2.46 12.47
N THR A 135 -11.21 -2.50 13.08
CA THR A 135 -12.46 -2.70 12.33
C THR A 135 -12.75 -1.54 11.38
N LEU A 136 -12.52 -0.29 11.80
CA LEU A 136 -12.62 0.87 10.92
C LEU A 136 -11.63 0.81 9.75
N GLN A 137 -10.36 0.48 10.01
CA GLN A 137 -9.36 0.31 8.96
C GLN A 137 -9.76 -0.79 7.96
N GLY A 138 -10.33 -1.89 8.44
CA GLY A 138 -10.86 -2.95 7.58
C GLY A 138 -12.06 -2.55 6.75
N LEU A 139 -12.98 -1.78 7.33
CA LEU A 139 -14.12 -1.23 6.59
C LEU A 139 -13.65 -0.25 5.50
N ILE A 140 -12.68 0.60 5.80
CA ILE A 140 -12.06 1.52 4.82
C ILE A 140 -11.43 0.73 3.67
N LEU A 141 -10.66 -0.30 3.97
CA LEU A 141 -10.06 -1.16 2.96
C LEU A 141 -11.12 -1.86 2.11
N PHE A 142 -12.16 -2.42 2.75
CA PHE A 142 -13.26 -3.08 2.07
C PHE A 142 -14.00 -2.13 1.13
N CYS A 143 -14.36 -0.93 1.59
CA CYS A 143 -15.00 0.10 0.76
C CYS A 143 -14.10 0.54 -0.40
N THR A 144 -12.79 0.69 -0.16
CA THR A 144 -11.83 1.09 -1.19
C THR A 144 -11.71 0.02 -2.28
N LEU A 145 -11.48 -1.24 -1.89
CA LEU A 145 -11.38 -2.36 -2.83
C LEU A 145 -12.71 -2.62 -3.54
N GLY A 146 -13.83 -2.58 -2.81
CA GLY A 146 -15.17 -2.74 -3.37
C GLY A 146 -15.47 -1.67 -4.41
N GLY A 147 -15.12 -0.41 -4.14
CA GLY A 147 -15.25 0.68 -5.09
C GLY A 147 -14.36 0.51 -6.33
N GLU A 148 -13.11 0.05 -6.17
CA GLU A 148 -12.23 -0.22 -7.30
C GLU A 148 -12.75 -1.34 -8.21
N VAL A 149 -13.27 -2.42 -7.62
CA VAL A 149 -13.90 -3.50 -8.38
C VAL A 149 -15.10 -2.97 -9.16
N LEU A 150 -15.97 -2.18 -8.53
CA LEU A 150 -17.15 -1.61 -9.17
C LEU A 150 -16.81 -0.66 -10.32
N VAL A 151 -15.74 0.13 -10.18
CA VAL A 151 -15.27 1.04 -11.23
C VAL A 151 -14.57 0.30 -12.37
N ARG A 152 -13.81 -0.78 -12.08
CA ARG A 152 -13.16 -1.58 -13.12
C ARG A 152 -14.12 -2.51 -13.86
N TYR A 153 -15.19 -2.98 -13.22
CA TYR A 153 -16.24 -3.79 -13.87
C TYR A 153 -17.16 -2.90 -14.71
N ARG A 154 -16.65 -2.38 -15.82
CA ARG A 154 -17.51 -1.79 -16.85
C ARG A 154 -18.31 -2.91 -17.50
N ILE A 155 -19.58 -3.05 -17.13
CA ILE A 155 -20.55 -3.96 -17.76
C ILE A 155 -20.64 -3.58 -19.24
N VAL A 156 -19.86 -4.26 -20.09
CA VAL A 156 -20.01 -4.16 -21.54
C VAL A 156 -21.17 -5.08 -21.90
N ARG A 157 -22.37 -4.51 -22.04
CA ARG A 157 -23.50 -5.18 -22.69
C ARG A 157 -23.13 -5.38 -24.16
N THR A 158 -22.58 -6.54 -24.51
CA THR A 158 -22.47 -6.96 -25.91
C THR A 158 -23.89 -7.15 -26.44
N ARG A 159 -24.39 -6.18 -27.20
CA ARG A 159 -25.56 -6.39 -28.06
C ARG A 159 -25.11 -7.34 -29.18
N THR A 160 -25.44 -8.62 -29.07
CA THR A 160 -25.42 -9.52 -30.22
C THR A 160 -26.47 -9.01 -31.20
N SER A 161 -26.05 -8.33 -32.26
CA SER A 161 -26.95 -7.93 -33.33
C SER A 161 -27.26 -9.16 -34.18
N PRO A 162 -28.53 -9.54 -34.40
CA PRO A 162 -28.93 -10.77 -35.09
C PRO A 162 -28.60 -10.83 -36.60
N ALA A 163 -27.91 -9.83 -37.15
CA ALA A 163 -27.59 -9.75 -38.58
C ALA A 163 -26.52 -10.74 -39.07
N SER A 164 -25.77 -11.40 -38.18
CA SER A 164 -24.76 -12.40 -38.58
C SER A 164 -25.31 -13.81 -38.77
N MET A 165 -26.60 -14.06 -38.50
CA MET A 165 -27.22 -15.38 -38.70
C MET A 165 -27.69 -15.60 -40.15
N GLU A 166 -27.98 -14.53 -40.91
CA GLU A 166 -28.47 -14.64 -42.30
C GLU A 166 -27.33 -14.88 -43.31
N ALA A 167 -26.09 -14.46 -43.02
CA ALA A 167 -24.95 -14.61 -43.93
C ALA A 167 -24.28 -16.00 -43.89
N VAL A 168 -24.68 -16.88 -42.96
CA VAL A 168 -24.17 -18.27 -42.86
C VAL A 168 -25.14 -19.26 -43.51
N ALA A 169 -26.33 -18.80 -43.93
CA ALA A 169 -27.38 -19.61 -44.56
C ALA A 169 -27.43 -19.50 -46.10
N SER A 170 -26.47 -18.80 -46.73
CA SER A 170 -26.28 -18.70 -48.18
C SER A 170 -24.94 -19.28 -48.60
#